data_AF-A0A7R9LVA9-F1
#
_entry.id   AF-A0A7R9LVA9-F1
#
_cell.length_a   1.000
_cell.length_b   1.000
_cell.length_c   1.000
_cell.angle_alpha   90.00
_cell.angle_beta   90.00
_cell.angle_gamma   90.00
#
_symmetry.space_group_name_H-M   'P 1'
#
loop_
_entity.id
_entity.type
_entity.pdbx_description
1 polymer ?
#
loop_
_entity_poly.entity_id
_entity_poly.type
_entity_poly.pdbx_seq_one_letter_code
_entity_poly.pdbx_strand_id
1 'polypeptide(L)'
;PGLECSNLPKVQIKVWECVEENGFIFVWHHSEGEEANWFPIQIPEIRQSKLVYRGRAEHIVKCHLQEIPENGADVQHLNELHEGPEFLGTVVNRSKFYNFVIKFLRYDWRANWQPCPAPDQHIARLDLRSTYSLFGYPLMPFSLDVLQIGPANVHLKLTIHFLGEMN
;
A
#
# COMPACT_ATOMS: atom_id res chain seq x y z
N PRO A 1 -5.40 53.81 -30.16
CA PRO A 1 -4.44 52.73 -30.47
C PRO A 1 -4.69 51.52 -29.56
N GLY A 2 -5.44 50.54 -30.05
CA GLY A 2 -5.67 49.29 -29.33
C GLY A 2 -4.40 48.46 -29.32
N LEU A 3 -4.03 47.91 -28.16
CA LEU A 3 -2.95 46.93 -28.06
C LEU A 3 -3.35 45.70 -28.88
N GLU A 4 -2.62 45.43 -29.97
CA GLU A 4 -2.72 44.14 -30.67
C GLU A 4 -2.26 43.02 -29.73
N CYS A 5 -3.12 42.01 -29.57
CA CYS A 5 -2.88 40.86 -28.68
C CYS A 5 -1.60 40.07 -29.02
N SER A 6 -1.04 40.28 -30.21
CA SER A 6 0.20 39.68 -30.71
C SER A 6 1.48 40.19 -30.03
N ASN A 7 1.44 41.34 -29.35
CA ASN A 7 2.60 41.99 -28.73
C ASN A 7 2.67 41.85 -27.19
N LEU A 8 1.81 41.02 -26.59
CA LEU A 8 1.88 40.72 -25.16
C LEU A 8 2.97 39.67 -24.89
N PRO A 9 3.77 39.82 -23.83
CA PRO A 9 4.69 38.77 -23.41
C PRO A 9 3.90 37.49 -23.11
N LYS A 10 4.32 36.37 -23.69
CA LYS A 10 3.74 35.06 -23.39
C LYS A 10 4.02 34.72 -21.93
N VAL A 11 3.04 34.97 -21.07
CA VAL A 11 3.05 34.51 -19.68
C VAL A 11 2.62 33.06 -19.68
N GLN A 12 3.51 32.17 -19.24
CA GLN A 12 3.19 30.76 -19.02
C GLN A 12 3.50 30.42 -17.57
N ILE A 13 2.58 29.69 -16.94
CA ILE A 13 2.76 29.10 -15.62
C ILE A 13 3.12 27.63 -15.78
N LYS A 14 3.83 27.06 -14.80
CA LYS A 14 4.08 25.62 -14.78
C LYS A 14 2.74 24.87 -14.70
N VAL A 15 2.49 24.03 -15.69
CA VAL A 15 1.39 23.08 -15.70
C VAL A 15 1.96 21.71 -15.34
N TRP A 16 1.22 20.96 -14.56
CA TRP A 16 1.58 19.60 -14.18
C TRP A 16 0.65 18.62 -14.88
N GLU A 17 1.21 17.52 -15.36
CA GLU A 17 0.43 16.40 -15.86
C GLU A 17 -0.24 15.70 -14.67
N CYS A 18 -1.55 15.50 -14.79
CA CYS A 18 -2.37 14.95 -13.71
C CYS A 18 -3.32 13.89 -14.28
N VAL A 19 -3.67 12.91 -13.45
CA VAL A 19 -4.68 11.89 -13.77
C VAL A 19 -5.54 11.60 -12.55
N GLU A 20 -6.84 11.39 -12.77
CA GLU A 20 -7.77 10.94 -11.74
C GLU A 20 -8.00 9.44 -11.90
N GLU A 21 -7.64 8.66 -10.88
CA GLU A 21 -7.79 7.20 -10.91
C GLU A 21 -8.00 6.66 -9.49
N ASN A 22 -8.79 5.58 -9.35
CA ASN A 22 -9.08 4.93 -8.07
C ASN A 22 -9.60 5.86 -6.95
N GLY A 23 -10.20 7.01 -7.31
CA GLY A 23 -10.68 8.01 -6.34
C GLY A 23 -9.61 8.97 -5.81
N PHE A 24 -8.43 8.99 -6.44
CA PHE A 24 -7.33 9.91 -6.13
C PHE A 24 -6.96 10.77 -7.33
N ILE A 25 -6.42 11.95 -7.06
CA ILE A 25 -5.75 12.79 -8.08
C ILE A 25 -4.25 12.54 -7.95
N PHE A 26 -3.63 12.07 -9.03
CA PHE A 26 -2.19 11.88 -9.14
C PHE A 26 -1.58 13.01 -9.96
N VAL A 27 -0.37 13.42 -9.57
CA VAL A 27 0.41 14.46 -10.26
C VAL A 27 1.76 13.85 -10.65
N TRP A 28 2.13 13.97 -11.91
CA TRP A 28 3.41 13.47 -12.40
C TRP A 28 4.56 14.41 -12.03
N HIS A 29 5.68 13.82 -11.60
CA HIS A 29 6.92 14.56 -11.38
C HIS A 29 8.12 13.69 -11.74
N HIS A 30 8.94 14.18 -12.67
CA HIS A 30 10.27 13.68 -12.92
C HIS A 30 11.30 14.79 -12.61
N SER A 31 12.40 14.47 -11.92
CA SER A 31 13.42 15.46 -11.56
C SER A 31 14.08 16.11 -12.77
N GLU A 32 14.13 15.39 -13.88
CA GLU A 32 14.68 15.85 -15.16
C GLU A 32 13.61 16.38 -16.13
N GLY A 33 12.34 16.42 -15.70
CA GLY A 33 11.24 16.93 -16.51
C GLY A 33 10.80 16.02 -17.66
N GLU A 34 11.10 14.72 -17.58
CA GLU A 34 10.58 13.73 -18.53
C GLU A 34 9.05 13.60 -18.44
N GLU A 35 8.43 13.24 -19.56
CA GLU A 35 7.00 12.95 -19.65
C GLU A 35 6.66 11.67 -18.88
N ALA A 36 5.39 11.51 -18.50
CA ALA A 36 4.92 10.31 -17.83
C ALA A 36 5.12 9.08 -18.71
N ASN A 37 5.87 8.10 -18.21
CA ASN A 37 6.11 6.82 -18.89
C ASN A 37 5.33 5.66 -18.26
N TRP A 38 4.62 5.90 -17.15
CA TRP A 38 3.66 4.98 -16.55
C TRP A 38 2.53 5.74 -15.85
N PHE A 39 1.41 5.06 -15.62
CA PHE A 39 0.22 5.61 -14.99
C PHE A 39 -0.24 4.72 -13.83
N PRO A 40 -1.01 5.26 -12.86
CA PRO A 40 -1.57 4.47 -11.77
C PRO A 40 -2.38 3.27 -12.29
N ILE A 41 -2.19 2.11 -11.68
CA ILE A 41 -2.93 0.89 -12.05
C ILE A 41 -4.39 1.05 -11.65
N GLN A 42 -5.30 0.91 -12.62
CA GLN A 42 -6.72 0.90 -12.36
C GLN A 42 -7.14 -0.34 -11.55
N ILE A 43 -7.94 -0.14 -10.51
CA ILE A 43 -8.53 -1.22 -9.71
C ILE A 43 -9.98 -1.43 -10.20
N PRO A 44 -10.26 -2.50 -10.97
CA PRO A 44 -11.58 -2.70 -11.59
C PRO A 44 -12.73 -2.69 -10.59
N GLU A 45 -12.51 -3.22 -9.39
CA GLU A 45 -13.52 -3.29 -8.33
C GLU A 45 -13.89 -1.92 -7.77
N ILE A 46 -12.97 -0.94 -7.78
CA ILE A 46 -13.28 0.45 -7.43
C ILE A 46 -14.11 1.08 -8.56
N ARG A 47 -13.65 0.96 -9.81
CA ARG A 47 -14.32 1.54 -10.97
C ARG A 47 -15.72 0.99 -11.20
N GLN A 48 -15.93 -0.29 -10.89
CA GLN A 48 -17.23 -0.99 -10.96
C GLN A 48 -18.07 -0.82 -9.70
N SER A 49 -17.62 0.00 -8.74
CA SER A 49 -18.31 0.25 -7.45
C SER A 49 -18.61 -1.03 -6.65
N LYS A 50 -17.74 -2.03 -6.76
CA LYS A 50 -17.82 -3.30 -6.00
C LYS A 50 -17.21 -3.17 -4.61
N LEU A 51 -16.31 -2.21 -4.41
CA LEU A 51 -15.74 -1.90 -3.11
C LEU A 51 -16.43 -0.70 -2.48
N VAL A 52 -16.69 -0.80 -1.18
CA VAL A 52 -17.24 0.30 -0.37
C VAL A 52 -16.08 0.98 0.36
N TYR A 53 -15.92 2.27 0.13
CA TYR A 53 -14.94 3.08 0.85
C TYR A 53 -15.25 3.10 2.35
N ARG A 54 -14.25 2.75 3.19
CA ARG A 54 -14.40 2.64 4.64
C ARG A 54 -13.76 3.78 5.43
N GLY A 55 -12.83 4.54 4.85
CA GLY A 55 -12.17 5.66 5.50
C GLY A 55 -10.80 5.97 4.93
N ARG A 56 -10.16 7.02 5.46
CA ARG A 56 -8.80 7.49 5.13
C ARG A 56 -8.11 7.93 6.40
N ALA A 57 -6.81 7.64 6.46
CA ALA A 57 -5.90 8.18 7.46
C ALA A 57 -4.88 9.08 6.76
N GLU A 58 -4.53 10.20 7.39
CA GLU A 58 -3.56 11.17 6.88
C GLU A 58 -2.62 11.57 8.02
N HIS A 59 -1.33 11.59 7.72
CA HIS A 59 -0.29 11.89 8.69
C HIS A 59 0.72 12.85 8.08
N ILE A 60 1.17 13.82 8.89
CA ILE A 60 2.32 14.67 8.56
C ILE A 60 3.51 14.14 9.33
N VAL A 61 4.51 13.66 8.59
CA VAL A 61 5.74 13.08 9.14
C VAL A 61 6.93 13.98 8.83
N LYS A 62 7.93 13.99 9.72
CA LYS A 62 9.16 14.80 9.58
C LYS A 62 10.35 13.88 9.32
N CYS A 63 10.35 13.23 8.16
CA CYS A 63 11.41 12.32 7.73
C CYS A 63 11.69 12.50 6.24
N HIS A 64 12.75 11.88 5.74
CA HIS A 64 12.98 11.81 4.30
C HIS A 64 11.93 10.89 3.65
N LEU A 65 11.55 11.16 2.39
CA LEU A 65 10.50 10.39 1.71
C LEU A 65 10.83 8.90 1.63
N GLN A 66 12.12 8.58 1.46
CA GLN A 66 12.64 7.22 1.34
C GLN A 66 12.41 6.36 2.60
N GLU A 67 12.29 6.98 3.78
CA GLU A 67 12.09 6.26 5.04
C GLU A 67 10.75 5.50 5.08
N ILE A 68 9.75 5.97 4.32
CA ILE A 68 8.42 5.35 4.27
C ILE A 68 8.43 4.02 3.48
N PRO A 69 8.87 3.98 2.20
CA PRO A 69 8.89 2.73 1.44
C PRO A 69 9.92 1.71 1.97
N GLU A 70 10.98 2.13 2.67
CA GLU A 70 11.93 1.20 3.31
C GLU A 70 11.27 0.25 4.31
N ASN A 71 10.19 0.68 4.96
CA ASN A 71 9.38 -0.18 5.84
C ASN A 71 8.89 -1.44 5.12
N GLY A 72 8.47 -1.34 3.85
CA GLY A 72 7.98 -2.49 3.10
C GLY A 72 9.04 -3.56 2.86
N ALA A 73 10.30 -3.15 2.70
CA ALA A 73 11.42 -4.07 2.48
C ALA A 73 11.88 -4.75 3.79
N ASP A 74 11.69 -4.12 4.95
CA ASP A 74 12.00 -4.72 6.25
C ASP A 74 10.93 -5.72 6.66
N VAL A 75 11.00 -6.95 6.17
CA VAL A 75 10.04 -8.00 6.54
C VAL A 75 10.14 -8.37 8.03
N GLN A 76 11.31 -8.20 8.64
CA GLN A 76 11.55 -8.66 10.00
C GLN A 76 10.72 -7.87 11.02
N HIS A 77 10.48 -6.58 10.79
CA HIS A 77 9.64 -5.78 11.70
C HIS A 77 8.22 -6.34 11.83
N LEU A 78 7.70 -7.09 10.85
CA LEU A 78 6.38 -7.72 10.94
C LEU A 78 6.30 -8.73 12.07
N ASN A 79 7.39 -9.45 12.32
CA ASN A 79 7.46 -10.39 13.42
C ASN A 79 7.61 -9.70 14.79
N GLU A 80 8.02 -8.44 14.85
CA GLU A 80 8.30 -7.75 16.13
C GLU A 80 7.22 -6.72 16.49
N LEU A 81 6.61 -6.06 15.50
CA LEU A 81 5.64 -4.98 15.69
C LEU A 81 4.19 -5.41 15.44
N HIS A 82 3.98 -6.50 14.70
CA HIS A 82 2.64 -7.02 14.38
C HIS A 82 2.33 -8.33 15.14
N GLU A 83 2.88 -8.45 16.36
CA GLU A 83 2.70 -9.60 17.25
C GLU A 83 1.29 -9.67 17.86
N GLY A 84 0.32 -10.14 17.09
CA GLY A 84 -1.00 -10.50 17.60
C GLY A 84 -2.18 -10.07 16.70
N PRO A 85 -3.41 -10.10 17.24
CA PRO A 85 -4.62 -9.74 16.52
C PRO A 85 -4.77 -8.23 16.31
N GLU A 86 -3.73 -7.41 16.53
CA GLU A 86 -3.75 -5.95 16.34
C GLU A 86 -4.14 -5.54 14.91
N PHE A 87 -4.02 -6.44 13.92
CA PHE A 87 -4.58 -6.24 12.57
C PHE A 87 -6.12 -6.07 12.57
N LEU A 88 -6.81 -6.59 13.60
CA LEU A 88 -8.25 -6.45 13.83
C LEU A 88 -8.61 -5.19 14.64
N GLY A 89 -7.62 -4.38 15.01
CA GLY A 89 -7.78 -3.14 15.77
C GLY A 89 -7.03 -3.15 17.09
N THR A 90 -6.61 -1.96 17.53
CA THR A 90 -5.91 -1.74 18.79
C THR A 90 -6.83 -2.04 19.98
N VAL A 91 -6.65 -3.19 20.62
CA VAL A 91 -7.30 -3.48 21.92
C VAL A 91 -6.51 -2.80 23.02
N VAL A 92 -6.90 -1.57 23.38
CA VAL A 92 -6.24 -0.72 24.39
C VAL A 92 -6.41 -1.28 25.82
N ASN A 93 -7.30 -2.26 26.04
CA ASN A 93 -7.57 -2.84 27.36
C ASN A 93 -7.36 -4.37 27.36
N ARG A 94 -6.12 -4.80 27.62
CA ARG A 94 -5.70 -6.21 27.61
C ARG A 94 -6.15 -6.92 28.90
N SER A 95 -7.09 -7.86 28.80
CA SER A 95 -7.49 -8.69 29.95
C SER A 95 -6.39 -9.68 30.36
N LYS A 96 -6.42 -10.18 31.60
CA LYS A 96 -5.48 -11.24 32.05
C LYS A 96 -5.60 -12.51 31.19
N PHE A 97 -6.80 -12.82 30.71
CA PHE A 97 -7.04 -13.93 29.79
C PHE A 97 -6.40 -13.70 28.43
N TYR A 98 -6.51 -12.48 27.87
CA TYR A 98 -5.81 -12.11 26.64
C TYR A 98 -4.30 -12.33 26.77
N ASN A 99 -3.69 -11.80 27.84
CA ASN A 99 -2.25 -11.97 28.10
C ASN A 99 -1.83 -13.43 28.30
N PHE A 100 -2.74 -14.31 28.70
CA PHE A 100 -2.48 -15.74 28.78
C PHE A 100 -2.55 -16.41 27.40
N VAL A 101 -3.56 -16.09 26.60
CA VAL A 101 -3.77 -16.68 25.27
C VAL A 101 -2.66 -16.28 24.29
N ILE A 102 -2.22 -15.02 24.29
CA ILE A 102 -1.15 -14.56 23.38
C ILE A 102 0.18 -15.29 23.58
N LYS A 103 0.46 -15.84 24.78
CA LYS A 103 1.69 -16.64 25.04
C LYS A 103 1.75 -17.92 24.22
N PHE A 104 0.61 -18.42 23.78
CA PHE A 104 0.48 -19.64 22.98
C PHE A 104 0.16 -19.35 21.52
N LEU A 105 -0.05 -18.08 21.18
CA LEU A 105 -0.24 -17.63 19.81
C LEU A 105 1.14 -17.50 19.17
N ARG A 106 1.34 -18.20 18.04
CA ARG A 106 2.52 -18.03 17.18
C ARG A 106 2.07 -17.40 15.87
N TYR A 107 2.92 -16.53 15.36
CA TYR A 107 2.78 -15.88 14.05
C TYR A 107 4.00 -16.28 13.21
N ASP A 108 3.77 -16.55 11.93
CA ASP A 108 4.82 -16.83 10.94
C ASP A 108 4.53 -15.94 9.73
N TRP A 109 5.37 -14.94 9.49
CA TRP A 109 5.30 -14.08 8.31
C TRP A 109 6.32 -14.56 7.27
N ARG A 110 5.83 -14.84 6.06
CA ARG A 110 6.67 -15.20 4.91
C ARG A 110 6.46 -14.18 3.81
N ALA A 111 7.54 -13.53 3.42
CA ALA A 111 7.54 -12.53 2.36
C ALA A 111 8.34 -13.03 1.15
N ASN A 112 7.83 -12.75 -0.03
CA ASN A 112 8.54 -12.99 -1.28
C ASN A 112 8.37 -11.75 -2.18
N TRP A 113 9.47 -11.01 -2.34
CA TRP A 113 9.56 -9.83 -3.19
C TRP A 113 10.00 -10.20 -4.61
N GLN A 114 9.31 -9.64 -5.60
CA GLN A 114 9.65 -9.83 -7.01
C GLN A 114 9.47 -8.52 -7.79
N PRO A 115 10.45 -8.08 -8.57
CA PRO A 115 10.26 -6.97 -9.50
C PRO A 115 9.37 -7.40 -10.67
N CYS A 116 8.57 -6.49 -11.19
CA CYS A 116 7.81 -6.74 -12.42
C CYS A 116 8.72 -6.55 -13.66
N PRO A 117 8.60 -7.43 -14.68
CA PRO A 117 9.36 -7.30 -15.92
C PRO A 117 8.89 -6.08 -16.74
N ALA A 118 9.67 -5.69 -17.75
CA ALA A 118 9.25 -4.66 -18.70
C ALA A 118 7.88 -4.99 -19.33
N PRO A 119 6.99 -4.00 -19.51
CA PRO A 119 7.18 -2.56 -19.29
C PRO A 119 6.96 -2.07 -17.84
N ASP A 120 6.59 -2.95 -16.93
CA ASP A 120 6.09 -2.61 -15.58
C ASP A 120 7.21 -2.51 -14.52
N GLN A 121 8.42 -2.12 -14.92
CA GLN A 121 9.58 -2.08 -14.02
C GLN A 121 9.44 -1.07 -12.88
N HIS A 122 8.46 -0.17 -12.96
CA HIS A 122 8.07 0.75 -11.90
C HIS A 122 7.28 0.04 -10.77
N ILE A 123 6.97 -1.25 -10.90
CA ILE A 123 6.20 -2.04 -9.95
C ILE A 123 7.06 -3.13 -9.32
N ALA A 124 6.97 -3.28 -8.00
CA ALA A 124 7.44 -4.45 -7.27
C ALA A 124 6.26 -5.13 -6.57
N ARG A 125 6.20 -6.45 -6.63
CA ARG A 125 5.17 -7.26 -5.99
C ARG A 125 5.73 -7.96 -4.76
N LEU A 126 4.97 -7.95 -3.67
CA LEU A 126 5.22 -8.72 -2.47
C LEU A 126 4.05 -9.67 -2.23
N ASP A 127 4.33 -10.98 -2.26
CA ASP A 127 3.44 -12.01 -1.70
C ASP A 127 3.81 -12.20 -0.23
N LEU A 128 2.91 -11.78 0.65
CA LEU A 128 3.09 -11.88 2.09
C LEU A 128 2.04 -12.83 2.67
N ARG A 129 2.50 -13.92 3.28
CA ARG A 129 1.65 -14.93 3.90
C ARG A 129 1.85 -14.93 5.39
N SER A 130 0.74 -15.03 6.11
CA SER A 130 0.77 -15.13 7.57
C SER A 130 -0.15 -16.23 8.04
N THR A 131 0.31 -16.98 9.05
CA THR A 131 -0.49 -18.00 9.73
C THR A 131 -0.43 -17.77 11.23
N TYR A 132 -1.59 -17.46 11.81
CA TYR A 132 -1.74 -17.53 13.26
C TYR A 132 -1.94 -18.98 13.68
N SER A 133 -1.18 -19.46 14.64
CA SER A 133 -1.39 -20.77 15.26
C SER A 133 -1.53 -20.67 16.77
N LEU A 134 -2.46 -21.43 17.33
CA LEU A 134 -2.69 -21.53 18.78
C LEU A 134 -2.44 -22.97 19.21
N PHE A 135 -1.54 -23.17 20.18
CA PHE A 135 -1.08 -24.50 20.59
C PHE A 135 -0.57 -25.36 19.41
N GLY A 136 -0.03 -24.73 18.37
CA GLY A 136 0.47 -25.40 17.17
C GLY A 136 -0.58 -25.71 16.09
N TYR A 137 -1.87 -25.39 16.32
CA TYR A 137 -2.92 -25.53 15.31
C TYR A 137 -3.14 -24.21 14.56
N PRO A 138 -3.14 -24.20 13.21
CA PRO A 138 -3.41 -23.00 12.43
C PRO A 138 -4.86 -22.56 12.62
N LEU A 139 -5.08 -21.29 12.96
CA LEU A 139 -6.40 -20.71 13.21
C LEU A 139 -6.91 -19.89 12.04
N MET A 140 -6.05 -19.01 11.50
CA MET A 140 -6.47 -18.00 10.54
C MET A 140 -5.30 -17.67 9.60
N PRO A 141 -5.11 -18.47 8.54
CA PRO A 141 -4.20 -18.08 7.48
C PRO A 141 -4.77 -16.88 6.74
N PHE A 142 -3.92 -15.93 6.40
CA PHE A 142 -4.26 -14.85 5.48
C PHE A 142 -3.07 -14.55 4.58
N SER A 143 -3.36 -13.97 3.43
CA SER A 143 -2.36 -13.52 2.48
C SER A 143 -2.61 -12.07 2.10
N LEU A 144 -1.53 -11.35 1.89
CA LEU A 144 -1.48 -9.99 1.41
C LEU A 144 -0.77 -10.01 0.06
N ASP A 145 -1.49 -9.62 -0.98
CA ASP A 145 -0.90 -9.33 -2.28
C ASP A 145 -0.63 -7.82 -2.34
N VAL A 146 0.65 -7.46 -2.38
CA VAL A 146 1.10 -6.08 -2.25
C VAL A 146 1.76 -5.64 -3.55
N LEU A 147 1.34 -4.49 -4.08
CA LEU A 147 2.00 -3.83 -5.19
C LEU A 147 2.59 -2.51 -4.70
N GLN A 148 3.92 -2.39 -4.74
CA GLN A 148 4.65 -1.14 -4.61
C GLN A 148 4.77 -0.52 -6.02
N ILE A 149 4.12 0.61 -6.25
CA ILE A 149 4.01 1.27 -7.56
C ILE A 149 4.72 2.61 -7.49
N GLY A 150 5.87 2.69 -8.17
CA GLY A 150 6.76 3.83 -8.09
C GLY A 150 7.16 4.13 -6.64
N PRO A 151 7.49 5.39 -6.32
CA PRO A 151 8.00 5.75 -5.00
C PRO A 151 6.92 5.95 -3.92
N ALA A 152 5.64 6.07 -4.27
CA ALA A 152 4.64 6.67 -3.38
C ALA A 152 3.26 6.00 -3.36
N ASN A 153 3.02 4.96 -4.16
CA ASN A 153 1.73 4.27 -4.19
C ASN A 153 1.91 2.80 -3.79
N VAL A 154 1.07 2.34 -2.84
CA VAL A 154 1.02 0.94 -2.43
C VAL A 154 -0.42 0.45 -2.48
N HIS A 155 -0.65 -0.65 -3.18
CA HIS A 155 -1.92 -1.38 -3.15
C HIS A 155 -1.76 -2.62 -2.26
N LEU A 156 -2.64 -2.76 -1.26
CA LEU A 156 -2.67 -3.90 -0.35
C LEU A 156 -3.99 -4.66 -0.54
N LYS A 157 -3.93 -5.90 -1.02
CA LYS A 157 -5.09 -6.79 -1.11
C LYS A 157 -4.99 -7.90 -0.06
N LEU A 158 -5.77 -7.74 1.00
CA LEU A 158 -5.91 -8.76 2.05
C LEU A 158 -6.92 -9.83 1.63
N THR A 159 -6.51 -11.09 1.73
CA THR A 159 -7.38 -12.27 1.59
C THR A 159 -7.30 -13.08 2.86
N ILE A 160 -8.45 -13.26 3.53
CA ILE A 160 -8.57 -14.11 4.71
C ILE A 160 -9.01 -15.49 4.23
N HIS A 161 -8.23 -16.52 4.57
CA HIS A 161 -8.53 -17.90 4.19
C HIS A 161 -9.31 -18.55 5.33
N PHE A 162 -10.53 -19.01 5.05
CA PHE A 162 -11.27 -19.85 5.99
C PHE A 162 -10.81 -21.31 5.85
N LEU A 163 -10.93 -22.09 6.93
CA LEU A 163 -10.61 -23.52 6.95
C LEU A 163 -11.31 -24.25 5.78
N GLY A 164 -10.53 -24.68 4.78
CA GLY A 164 -11.00 -25.45 3.63
C GLY A 164 -10.63 -24.89 2.25
N GLU A 165 -10.14 -23.66 2.14
CA GLU A 165 -9.88 -22.99 0.84
C GLU A 165 -8.41 -22.96 0.40
N MET A 166 -7.51 -23.69 1.08
CA MET A 166 -6.12 -23.80 0.61
C MET A 166 -6.01 -24.85 -0.51
N ASN A 167 -6.25 -24.44 -1.75
CA ASN A 167 -5.82 -25.15 -2.96
C ASN A 167 -5.08 -24.19 -3.90
#